data_AF-A0A0B0MIV4-F1
#
_entry.id   AF-A0A0B0MIV4-F1
#
_cell.length_a   1.000
_cell.length_b   1.000
_cell.length_c   1.000
_cell.angle_alpha   90.00
_cell.angle_beta   90.00
_cell.angle_gamma   90.00
#
_symmetry.space_group_name_H-M   'P 1'
#
loop_
_entity.id
_entity.type
_entity.pdbx_description
1 polymer ?
#
loop_
_entity_poly.entity_id
_entity_poly.type
_entity_poly.pdbx_seq_one_letter_code
_entity_poly.pdbx_strand_id
1 'polypeptide(L)'
;MTSEAGEIMEKLKEKNAEYEAIASTDSSVNLKNIDNRIITEVLGLERYGWRLRDQIAQMQASTVNQITEVQRKCEEIQQQLRADAVARKAAVAARKVEVAAMAAEQSRKKGWILVKTHIANLPKLAVFVTKAPLKVMAFSGASPANAAKSHDF
;
A
#
# COMPACT_ATOMS: atom_id res chain seq x y z
N MET A 1 0.68 18.63 -41.61
CA MET A 1 -0.39 19.61 -41.87
C MET A 1 -0.71 19.53 -43.35
N THR A 2 -1.89 19.05 -43.77
CA THR A 2 -2.38 19.15 -45.18
C THR A 2 -3.70 18.40 -45.46
N SER A 3 -4.11 17.39 -44.69
CA SER A 3 -5.34 16.62 -44.99
C SER A 3 -6.62 17.45 -44.80
N GLU A 4 -6.79 18.08 -43.63
CA GLU A 4 -8.03 18.78 -43.28
C GLU A 4 -8.22 20.03 -44.15
N ALA A 5 -7.18 20.85 -44.34
CA ALA A 5 -7.24 22.00 -45.26
C ALA A 5 -7.47 21.57 -46.74
N GLY A 6 -6.96 20.41 -47.15
CA GLY A 6 -7.23 19.83 -48.46
C GLY A 6 -8.68 19.39 -48.62
N GLU A 7 -9.24 18.74 -47.61
CA GLU A 7 -10.64 18.30 -47.57
C GLU A 7 -11.62 19.49 -47.58
N ILE A 8 -11.30 20.57 -46.84
CA ILE A 8 -12.09 21.80 -46.82
C ILE A 8 -12.06 22.46 -48.21
N MET A 9 -10.89 22.50 -48.84
CA MET A 9 -10.74 23.03 -50.19
C MET A 9 -11.51 22.21 -51.24
N GLU A 10 -11.56 20.89 -51.09
CA GLU A 10 -12.35 20.01 -51.95
C GLU A 10 -13.85 20.25 -51.75
N LYS A 11 -14.32 20.31 -50.49
CA LYS A 11 -15.71 20.65 -50.13
C LYS A 11 -16.13 22.03 -50.65
N LEU A 12 -15.24 23.02 -50.60
CA LEU A 12 -15.49 24.34 -51.16
C LEU A 12 -15.64 24.31 -52.69
N LYS A 13 -14.82 23.53 -53.39
CA LYS A 13 -14.91 23.36 -54.86
C LYS A 13 -16.19 22.62 -55.27
N GLU A 14 -16.56 21.57 -54.54
CA GLU A 14 -17.80 20.82 -54.78
C GLU A 14 -19.03 21.70 -54.56
N LYS A 15 -19.09 22.42 -53.43
CA LYS A 15 -20.16 23.39 -53.15
C LYS A 15 -20.25 24.50 -54.18
N ASN A 16 -19.11 24.97 -54.71
CA ASN A 16 -19.11 25.96 -55.77
C ASN A 16 -19.75 25.44 -57.06
N ALA A 17 -19.41 24.22 -57.47
CA ALA A 17 -20.02 23.59 -58.64
C ALA A 17 -21.54 23.35 -58.46
N GLU A 18 -21.99 22.94 -57.26
CA GLU A 18 -23.42 22.81 -56.94
C GLU A 18 -24.16 24.15 -57.12
N TYR A 19 -23.63 25.23 -56.54
CA TYR A 19 -24.29 26.52 -56.58
C TYR A 19 -24.21 27.20 -57.96
N GLU A 20 -23.13 27.00 -58.73
CA GLU A 20 -23.06 27.46 -60.14
C GLU A 20 -24.13 26.78 -61.01
N ALA A 21 -24.37 25.47 -60.83
CA ALA A 21 -25.43 24.76 -61.55
C ALA A 21 -26.83 25.28 -61.19
N ILE A 22 -27.06 25.61 -59.92
CA ILE A 22 -28.31 26.20 -59.44
C ILE A 22 -28.50 27.59 -60.02
N ALA A 23 -27.49 28.45 -59.99
CA ALA A 23 -27.58 29.80 -60.56
C ALA A 23 -27.74 29.80 -62.08
N SER A 24 -27.23 28.78 -62.76
CA SER A 24 -27.48 28.58 -64.19
C SER A 24 -28.94 28.20 -64.49
N THR A 25 -29.67 27.65 -63.52
CA THR A 25 -31.06 27.18 -63.68
C THR A 25 -32.07 28.18 -63.11
N ASP A 26 -31.72 28.85 -62.02
CA ASP A 26 -32.51 29.82 -61.30
C ASP A 26 -31.82 31.20 -61.35
N SER A 27 -32.30 32.07 -62.24
CA SER A 27 -31.71 33.40 -62.45
C SER A 27 -31.87 34.35 -61.27
N SER A 28 -32.59 33.93 -60.21
CA SER A 28 -32.73 34.69 -58.97
C SER A 28 -31.48 34.60 -58.07
N VAL A 29 -30.63 33.60 -58.32
CA VAL A 29 -29.38 33.41 -57.57
C VAL A 29 -28.24 34.16 -58.27
N ASN A 30 -27.83 35.29 -57.68
CA ASN A 30 -26.71 36.11 -58.17
C ASN A 30 -25.36 35.41 -57.92
N LEU A 31 -24.51 35.26 -58.94
CA LEU A 31 -23.15 34.68 -58.83
C LEU A 31 -22.31 35.33 -57.72
N LYS A 32 -22.41 36.65 -57.51
CA LYS A 32 -21.67 37.35 -56.45
C LYS A 32 -22.11 36.95 -55.03
N ASN A 33 -23.33 36.42 -54.90
CA ASN A 33 -23.91 35.99 -53.64
C ASN A 33 -23.59 34.51 -53.33
N ILE A 34 -23.18 33.74 -54.34
CA ILE A 34 -22.78 32.33 -54.22
C ILE A 34 -21.53 32.21 -53.35
N ASP A 35 -20.47 32.98 -53.67
CA ASP A 35 -19.21 32.97 -52.91
C ASP A 35 -19.44 33.29 -51.42
N ASN A 36 -20.21 34.35 -51.14
CA ASN A 36 -20.51 34.78 -49.78
C ASN A 36 -21.31 33.71 -49.01
N ARG A 37 -22.24 33.04 -49.68
CA ARG A 37 -23.04 31.98 -49.09
C ARG A 37 -22.21 30.73 -48.81
N ILE A 38 -21.35 30.31 -49.73
CA ILE A 38 -20.45 29.17 -49.56
C ILE A 38 -19.46 29.42 -48.41
N ILE A 39 -18.85 30.62 -48.35
CA ILE A 39 -17.96 31.01 -47.26
C ILE A 39 -18.68 30.95 -45.91
N THR A 40 -19.93 31.42 -45.86
CA THR A 40 -20.70 31.44 -44.61
C THR A 40 -21.12 30.04 -44.18
N GLU A 41 -21.58 29.20 -45.11
CA GLU A 41 -22.04 27.84 -44.81
C GLU A 41 -20.85 26.92 -44.49
N VAL A 42 -19.82 26.85 -45.34
CA VAL A 42 -18.70 25.92 -45.15
C VAL A 42 -17.78 26.40 -44.02
N LEU A 43 -17.20 27.61 -44.15
CA LEU A 43 -16.22 28.10 -43.15
C LEU A 43 -16.89 28.50 -41.83
N GLY A 44 -18.18 28.87 -41.84
CA GLY A 44 -18.93 29.13 -40.61
C GLY A 44 -19.14 27.86 -39.77
N LEU A 45 -19.56 26.76 -40.42
CA LEU A 45 -19.72 25.45 -39.76
C LEU A 45 -18.37 24.87 -39.32
N GLU A 46 -17.32 25.03 -40.14
CA GLU A 46 -15.95 24.61 -39.80
C GLU A 46 -15.45 25.24 -38.50
N ARG A 47 -15.65 26.56 -38.35
CA ARG A 47 -15.23 27.30 -37.15
C ARG A 47 -15.99 26.87 -35.90
N TYR A 48 -17.29 26.58 -36.04
CA TYR A 48 -18.08 26.07 -34.93
C TYR A 48 -17.64 24.65 -34.53
N GLY A 49 -17.42 23.79 -35.52
CA GLY A 49 -16.88 22.45 -35.31
C GLY A 49 -15.49 22.46 -34.67
N TRP A 50 -14.61 23.37 -35.08
CA TRP A 50 -13.28 23.51 -34.48
C TRP A 50 -13.34 23.92 -33.01
N ARG A 51 -14.20 24.89 -32.66
CA ARG A 51 -14.42 25.26 -31.24
C ARG A 51 -14.93 24.09 -30.40
N LEU A 52 -15.87 23.30 -30.94
CA LEU A 52 -16.36 22.11 -30.25
C LEU A 52 -15.24 21.06 -30.07
N ARG A 53 -14.43 20.82 -31.11
CA ARG A 53 -13.28 19.91 -31.02
C ARG A 53 -12.27 20.37 -29.96
N ASP A 54 -11.97 21.66 -29.91
CA ASP A 54 -11.06 22.22 -28.90
C ASP A 54 -11.62 22.08 -27.49
N GLN A 55 -12.91 22.39 -27.27
CA GLN A 55 -13.57 22.20 -25.97
C GLN A 55 -13.57 20.73 -25.54
N ILE A 56 -13.83 19.80 -26.46
CA ILE A 56 -13.78 18.37 -26.20
C ILE A 56 -12.35 17.94 -25.83
N ALA A 57 -11.34 18.41 -26.57
CA ALA A 57 -9.94 18.11 -26.29
C ALA A 57 -9.50 18.64 -24.91
N GLN A 58 -9.91 19.87 -24.55
CA GLN A 58 -9.65 20.44 -23.24
C GLN A 58 -10.34 19.64 -22.12
N MET A 59 -11.60 19.27 -22.32
CA MET A 59 -12.35 18.45 -21.37
C MET A 59 -11.70 17.07 -21.19
N GLN A 60 -11.29 16.43 -22.28
CA GLN A 60 -10.56 15.15 -22.25
C GLN A 60 -9.23 15.28 -21.51
N ALA A 61 -8.43 16.31 -21.82
CA ALA A 61 -7.15 16.56 -21.13
C ALA A 61 -7.36 16.79 -19.63
N SER A 62 -8.38 17.57 -19.25
CA SER A 62 -8.71 17.80 -17.84
C SER A 62 -9.15 16.52 -17.13
N THR A 63 -9.90 15.65 -17.81
CA THR A 63 -10.38 14.37 -17.27
C THR A 63 -9.21 13.41 -17.08
N VAL A 64 -8.33 13.29 -18.07
CA VAL A 64 -7.12 12.47 -17.97
C VAL A 64 -6.23 12.96 -16.83
N ASN A 65 -6.03 14.27 -16.69
CA ASN A 65 -5.27 14.82 -15.58
C ASN A 65 -5.88 14.51 -14.20
N GLN A 66 -7.21 14.57 -14.07
CA GLN A 66 -7.88 14.17 -12.83
C GLN A 66 -7.70 12.68 -12.53
N ILE A 67 -7.80 11.82 -13.54
CA ILE A 67 -7.59 10.37 -13.39
C ILE A 67 -6.16 10.08 -12.93
N THR A 68 -5.16 10.69 -13.55
CA THR A 68 -3.75 10.49 -13.18
C THR A 68 -3.46 11.01 -11.77
N GLU A 69 -4.05 12.14 -11.36
CA GLU A 69 -3.91 12.65 -10.01
C GLU A 69 -4.53 11.71 -8.96
N VAL A 70 -5.72 11.16 -9.23
CA VAL A 70 -6.37 10.18 -8.37
C VAL A 70 -5.53 8.90 -8.27
N GLN A 71 -5.03 8.38 -9.40
CA GLN A 71 -4.15 7.20 -9.40
C GLN A 71 -2.90 7.42 -8.54
N ARG A 72 -2.23 8.58 -8.69
CA ARG A 72 -1.08 8.95 -7.88
C ARG A 72 -1.41 8.98 -6.38
N LYS A 73 -2.55 9.57 -6.00
CA LYS A 73 -3.02 9.60 -4.60
C LYS A 73 -3.29 8.19 -4.06
N CYS A 74 -3.85 7.30 -4.86
CA CYS A 74 -4.07 5.90 -4.46
C CYS A 74 -2.75 5.18 -4.18
N GLU A 75 -1.74 5.34 -5.04
CA GLU A 75 -0.41 4.75 -4.84
C GLU A 75 0.28 5.29 -3.58
N GLU A 76 0.20 6.61 -3.36
CA GLU A 76 0.75 7.29 -2.18
C GLU A 76 0.14 6.76 -0.88
N ILE A 77 -1.21 6.68 -0.79
CA ILE A 77 -1.90 6.13 0.38
C ILE A 77 -1.50 4.67 0.61
N GLN A 78 -1.38 3.88 -0.45
CA GLN A 78 -0.98 2.48 -0.33
C GLN A 78 0.44 2.32 0.23
N GLN A 79 1.38 3.18 -0.17
CA GLN A 79 2.74 3.20 0.39
C GLN A 79 2.73 3.63 1.85
N GLN A 80 1.95 4.65 2.21
CA GLN A 80 1.85 5.12 3.59
C GLN A 80 1.29 4.04 4.53
N LEU A 81 0.23 3.34 4.11
CA LEU A 81 -0.33 2.22 4.90
C LEU A 81 0.68 1.08 5.09
N ARG A 82 1.50 0.78 4.08
CA ARG A 82 2.58 -0.21 4.20
C ARG A 82 3.65 0.24 5.19
N ALA A 83 4.09 1.49 5.09
CA ALA A 83 5.07 2.07 6.01
C ALA A 83 4.54 2.07 7.46
N ASP A 84 3.29 2.51 7.66
CA ASP A 84 2.64 2.53 8.97
C ASP A 84 2.46 1.13 9.56
N ALA A 85 2.13 0.14 8.74
CA ALA A 85 2.02 -1.25 9.19
C ALA A 85 3.38 -1.79 9.65
N VAL A 86 4.47 -1.49 8.93
CA VAL A 86 5.83 -1.87 9.33
C VAL A 86 6.24 -1.16 10.61
N ALA A 87 6.00 0.15 10.71
CA ALA A 87 6.30 0.95 11.90
C ALA A 87 5.53 0.45 13.13
N ARG A 88 4.23 0.14 12.99
CA ARG A 88 3.42 -0.42 14.08
C ARG A 88 3.90 -1.79 14.52
N LYS A 89 4.28 -2.67 13.57
CA LYS A 89 4.87 -3.98 13.91
C LYS A 89 6.19 -3.83 14.67
N ALA A 90 7.06 -2.93 14.22
CA ALA A 90 8.32 -2.63 14.88
C ALA A 90 8.10 -2.06 16.30
N ALA A 91 7.16 -1.14 16.46
CA ALA A 91 6.82 -0.56 17.77
C ALA A 91 6.27 -1.62 18.74
N VAL A 92 5.39 -2.52 18.27
CA VAL A 92 4.88 -3.63 19.09
C VAL A 92 6.00 -4.59 19.47
N ALA A 93 6.90 -4.92 18.55
CA ALA A 93 8.06 -5.77 18.84
C ALA A 93 8.99 -5.13 19.87
N ALA A 94 9.32 -3.83 19.71
CA ALA A 94 10.13 -3.08 20.66
C ALA A 94 9.49 -3.07 22.06
N ARG A 95 8.18 -2.80 22.15
CA ARG A 95 7.46 -2.81 23.43
C ARG A 95 7.46 -4.18 24.09
N LYS A 96 7.34 -5.27 23.33
CA LYS A 96 7.45 -6.64 23.85
C LYS A 96 8.85 -6.92 24.41
N VAL A 97 9.90 -6.52 23.69
CA VAL A 97 11.29 -6.67 24.14
C VAL A 97 11.52 -5.88 25.42
N GLU A 98 11.01 -4.66 25.51
CA GLU A 98 11.15 -3.81 26.69
C GLU A 98 10.44 -4.42 27.90
N VAL A 99 9.19 -4.88 27.75
CA VAL A 99 8.46 -5.57 28.82
C VAL A 99 9.19 -6.83 29.28
N ALA A 100 9.73 -7.62 28.35
CA ALA A 100 10.53 -8.81 28.68
C ALA A 100 11.83 -8.45 29.41
N ALA A 101 12.52 -7.38 28.99
CA ALA A 101 13.73 -6.89 29.64
C ALA A 101 13.45 -6.42 31.08
N MET A 102 12.37 -5.65 31.29
CA MET A 102 11.93 -5.23 32.61
C MET A 102 11.62 -6.44 33.52
N ALA A 103 10.92 -7.46 33.00
CA ALA A 103 10.61 -8.68 33.75
C ALA A 103 11.88 -9.50 34.09
N ALA A 104 12.84 -9.59 33.16
CA ALA A 104 14.11 -10.25 33.39
C ALA A 104 14.95 -9.53 34.46
N GLU A 105 14.98 -8.20 34.44
CA GLU A 105 15.70 -7.41 35.44
C GLU A 105 15.07 -7.55 36.84
N GLN A 106 13.74 -7.53 36.93
CA GLN A 106 13.02 -7.81 38.17
C GLN A 106 13.35 -9.21 38.71
N SER A 107 13.42 -10.20 37.83
CA SER A 107 13.78 -11.57 38.21
C SER A 107 15.22 -11.68 38.71
N ARG A 108 16.17 -10.96 38.07
CA ARG A 108 17.57 -10.86 38.54
C ARG A 108 17.66 -10.22 39.92
N LYS A 109 16.93 -9.13 40.16
CA LYS A 109 16.86 -8.48 41.48
C LYS A 109 16.32 -9.42 42.56
N LYS A 110 15.23 -10.13 42.28
CA LYS A 110 14.67 -11.14 43.20
C LYS A 110 15.66 -12.27 43.47
N GLY A 111 16.30 -12.81 42.43
CA GLY A 111 17.32 -13.85 42.57
C GLY A 111 18.52 -13.41 43.40
N TRP A 112 19.00 -12.18 43.20
CA TRP A 112 20.08 -11.59 44.00
C TRP A 112 19.73 -11.50 45.49
N ILE A 113 18.52 -11.05 45.81
CA ILE A 113 18.03 -10.97 47.19
C ILE A 113 18.00 -12.37 47.82
N LEU A 114 17.50 -13.38 47.08
CA LEU A 114 17.44 -14.76 47.54
C LEU A 114 18.83 -15.34 47.86
N VAL A 115 19.80 -15.11 46.97
CA VAL A 115 21.19 -15.55 47.19
C VAL A 115 21.78 -14.89 48.42
N LYS A 116 21.60 -13.57 48.60
CA LYS A 116 22.06 -12.85 49.80
C LYS A 116 21.46 -13.42 51.09
N THR A 117 20.17 -13.75 51.09
CA THR A 117 19.50 -14.33 52.27
C THR A 117 20.03 -15.72 52.60
N HIS A 118 20.27 -16.56 51.59
CA HIS A 118 20.85 -17.88 51.80
C HIS A 118 22.26 -17.78 52.40
N ILE A 119 23.12 -16.94 51.82
CA ILE A 119 24.49 -16.72 52.32
C ILE A 119 24.48 -16.25 53.78
N ALA A 120 23.60 -15.31 54.15
CA ALA A 120 23.47 -14.81 55.52
C ALA A 120 22.98 -15.87 56.53
N ASN A 121 22.25 -16.89 56.06
CA ASN A 121 21.74 -17.98 56.90
C ASN A 121 22.70 -19.18 57.02
N LEU A 122 23.74 -19.28 56.18
CA LEU A 122 24.73 -20.37 56.23
C LEU A 122 25.41 -20.54 57.60
N PRO A 123 25.85 -19.48 58.32
CA PRO A 123 26.47 -19.64 59.64
C PRO A 123 25.49 -20.19 60.68
N LYS A 124 24.21 -19.80 60.60
CA LYS A 124 23.16 -20.30 61.51
C LYS A 124 22.89 -21.78 61.28
N LEU A 125 22.88 -22.22 60.02
CA LEU A 125 22.78 -23.64 59.66
C LEU A 125 24.01 -24.44 60.11
N ALA A 126 25.22 -23.88 60.00
CA ALA A 126 26.44 -24.53 60.50
C ALA A 126 26.40 -24.73 62.03
N VAL A 127 25.88 -23.77 62.79
CA VAL A 127 25.65 -23.89 64.24
C VAL A 127 24.56 -24.91 64.57
N PHE A 128 23.50 -24.97 63.77
CA PHE A 128 22.42 -25.95 63.94
C PHE A 128 22.91 -27.38 63.68
N VAL A 129 23.67 -27.62 62.61
CA VAL A 129 24.25 -28.94 62.28
C VAL A 129 25.26 -29.40 63.34
N THR A 130 25.98 -28.48 63.98
CA THR A 130 26.96 -28.82 65.02
C THR A 130 26.35 -28.98 66.42
N LYS A 131 25.18 -28.38 66.70
CA LYS A 131 24.47 -28.52 67.98
C LYS A 131 23.31 -29.53 67.98
N ALA A 132 22.79 -29.92 66.82
CA ALA A 132 21.81 -30.98 66.72
C ALA A 132 22.51 -32.36 66.77
N PRO A 133 22.17 -33.26 67.71
CA PRO A 133 22.69 -34.62 67.67
C PRO A 133 22.12 -35.29 66.41
N LEU A 134 22.96 -35.44 65.38
CA LEU A 134 22.68 -36.33 64.25
C LEU A 134 22.45 -37.73 64.83
N LYS A 135 21.19 -38.12 64.97
CA LYS A 135 20.84 -39.48 65.30
C LYS A 135 21.13 -40.29 64.05
N VAL A 136 22.37 -40.80 63.97
CA VAL A 136 22.80 -41.77 62.97
C VAL A 136 21.87 -42.97 63.12
N MET A 137 20.82 -43.04 62.31
CA MET A 137 20.12 -44.30 62.08
C MET A 137 21.09 -45.14 61.27
N ALA A 138 21.81 -46.03 61.97
CA ALA A 138 22.57 -47.08 61.35
C ALA A 138 21.60 -47.93 60.51
N PHE A 139 21.64 -47.75 59.19
CA PHE A 139 21.05 -48.73 58.27
C PHE A 139 21.93 -49.98 58.39
N SER A 140 21.48 -50.95 59.20
CA SER A 140 22.09 -52.27 59.22
C SER A 140 21.90 -52.87 57.83
N GLY A 141 23.02 -53.10 57.15
CA GLY A 141 23.03 -53.78 55.86
C GLY A 141 22.43 -55.17 55.98
N ALA A 142 21.18 -55.31 55.56
CA ALA A 142 20.68 -56.56 55.03
C ALA A 142 20.75 -56.43 53.52
N SER A 143 21.83 -56.97 52.95
CA SER A 143 21.93 -57.23 51.52
C SER A 143 20.94 -58.36 51.19
N PRO A 144 19.88 -58.14 50.37
CA PRO A 144 19.09 -59.25 49.89
C PRO A 144 19.90 -59.97 48.80
N ALA A 145 20.48 -61.09 49.19
CA ALA A 145 21.00 -62.08 48.26
C ALA A 145 19.91 -62.49 47.28
N ASN A 146 20.22 -62.35 45.99
CA ASN A 146 19.86 -63.21 44.86
C ASN A 146 18.51 -63.95 44.93
N ALA A 147 17.56 -63.51 44.10
CA ALA A 147 16.60 -64.40 43.47
C ALA A 147 16.53 -64.08 41.98
N ALA A 148 17.47 -64.64 41.24
CA ALA A 148 17.29 -64.89 39.82
C ALA A 148 16.09 -65.85 39.67
N LYS A 149 14.99 -65.35 39.10
CA LYS A 149 14.01 -66.17 38.40
C LYS A 149 13.79 -65.56 37.03
N SER A 150 14.47 -66.18 36.08
CA SER A 150 14.02 -66.32 34.70
C SER A 150 12.57 -66.80 34.67
N HIS A 151 11.70 -66.16 33.89
CA HIS A 151 10.88 -66.90 32.92
C HIS A 151 10.28 -65.96 31.86
N ASP A 152 10.35 -66.47 30.63
CA ASP A 152 10.12 -65.86 29.33
C ASP A 152 8.66 -65.49 28.98
N PHE A 153 8.58 -64.74 27.87
CA PHE A 153 7.48 -64.41 26.94
C PHE A 153 6.60 -63.20 27.24
#